data_AF-A0A2U1MQB8-F1
#
_entry.id   AF-A0A2U1MQB8-F1
#
_cell.length_a   1.000
_cell.length_b   1.000
_cell.length_c   1.000
_cell.angle_alpha   90.00
_cell.angle_beta   90.00
_cell.angle_gamma   90.00
#
_symmetry.space_group_name_H-M   'P 1'
#
loop_
_entity.id
_entity.type
_entity.pdbx_description
1 polymer ?
#
loop_
_entity_poly.entity_id
_entity_poly.type
_entity_poly.pdbx_seq_one_letter_code
_entity_poly.pdbx_strand_id
1 'polypeptide(L)'
;MGNRREYHIFFRTLVDQSKSNKFDQTIVVNTAISVSGLYQCRANLSQTDCKTCVEKLTDIIPTQCKAATAKVVDCNMTYEVVRNHVIHSADGGQDYGGCIGAFVASVVAIVVSMLLN
;
A
#
# COMPACT_ATOMS: atom_id res chain seq x y z
N MET A 1 14.12 -0.03 -11.57
CA MET A 1 14.72 0.01 -10.21
C MET A 1 14.22 1.28 -9.53
N GLY A 2 13.53 1.32 -8.40
CA GLY A 2 13.08 0.30 -7.48
C GLY A 2 12.40 0.98 -6.29
N ASN A 3 11.10 1.27 -6.38
CA ASN A 3 10.30 1.80 -5.25
C ASN A 3 9.92 0.71 -4.23
N ARG A 4 10.41 -0.53 -4.41
CA ARG A 4 10.01 -1.68 -3.57
C ARG A 4 10.56 -1.56 -2.13
N ARG A 5 11.66 -0.83 -1.91
CA ARG A 5 12.29 -0.74 -0.58
C ARG A 5 11.56 0.20 0.36
N GLU A 6 11.03 1.32 -0.15
CA GLU A 6 10.30 2.31 0.63
C GLU A 6 8.99 1.72 1.16
N TYR A 7 8.25 1.03 0.31
CA TYR A 7 7.06 0.27 0.72
C TYR A 7 7.39 -0.80 1.75
N HIS A 8 8.48 -1.55 1.56
CA HIS A 8 8.90 -2.57 2.53
C HIS A 8 9.20 -1.97 3.91
N ILE A 9 9.92 -0.85 3.97
CA ILE A 9 10.21 -0.15 5.23
C ILE A 9 8.91 0.39 5.85
N PHE A 10 8.08 1.06 5.04
CA PHE A 10 6.80 1.63 5.47
C PHE A 10 5.89 0.58 6.11
N PHE A 11 5.61 -0.53 5.41
CA PHE A 11 4.74 -1.59 5.92
C PHE A 11 5.33 -2.29 7.14
N ARG A 12 6.64 -2.58 7.13
CA ARG A 12 7.30 -3.17 8.30
C ARG A 12 7.18 -2.27 9.52
N THR A 13 7.38 -0.95 9.37
CA THR A 13 7.24 0.01 10.47
C THR A 13 5.83 0.00 11.05
N LEU A 14 4.78 0.01 10.22
CA LEU A 14 3.40 -0.06 10.71
C LEU A 14 3.11 -1.39 11.44
N VAL A 15 3.61 -2.51 10.93
CA VAL A 15 3.49 -3.82 11.60
C VAL A 15 4.25 -3.83 12.93
N ASP A 16 5.44 -3.24 12.99
CA ASP A 16 6.20 -3.15 14.24
C ASP A 16 5.51 -2.26 15.28
N GLN A 17 4.93 -1.13 14.87
CA GLN A 17 4.15 -0.22 15.71
C GLN A 17 2.88 -0.89 16.28
N SER A 18 2.22 -1.74 15.49
CA SER A 18 1.00 -2.45 15.89
C SER A 18 1.16 -3.42 17.06
N LYS A 19 2.41 -3.73 17.44
CA LYS A 19 2.75 -4.54 18.63
C LYS A 19 2.45 -3.84 19.95
N SER A 20 2.41 -2.50 19.94
CA SER A 20 2.25 -1.67 21.13
C SER A 20 1.06 -0.70 21.02
N ASN A 21 0.69 -0.33 19.79
CA ASN A 21 -0.29 0.72 19.54
C ASN A 21 -1.41 0.24 18.61
N LYS A 22 -2.65 0.64 18.88
CA LYS A 22 -3.81 0.33 18.03
C LYS A 22 -4.03 1.33 16.90
N PHE A 23 -3.29 2.43 16.92
CA PHE A 23 -3.30 3.47 15.91
C PHE A 23 -1.92 4.09 15.87
N ASP A 24 -1.35 4.18 14.67
CA ASP A 24 -0.13 4.94 14.41
C ASP A 24 -0.12 5.41 12.96
N GLN A 25 0.70 6.43 12.72
CA GLN A 25 1.03 6.93 11.40
C GLN A 25 2.55 6.94 11.20
N THR A 26 2.99 6.74 9.97
CA THR A 26 4.41 6.84 9.63
C THR A 26 4.58 7.48 8.26
N ILE A 27 5.78 8.01 8.03
CA ILE A 27 6.20 8.55 6.75
C ILE A 27 7.61 8.06 6.44
N VAL A 28 7.80 7.54 5.24
CA VAL A 28 9.10 7.14 4.70
C VAL A 28 9.41 8.08 3.54
N VAL A 29 10.45 8.90 3.71
CA VAL A 29 10.88 9.91 2.75
C VAL A 29 12.15 9.44 2.05
N ASN A 30 12.20 9.56 0.72
CA ASN A 30 13.44 9.42 -0.06
C ASN A 30 13.61 10.60 -1.03
N THR A 31 14.63 10.55 -1.90
CA THR A 31 14.93 11.64 -2.85
C THR A 31 13.92 11.76 -3.99
N ALA A 32 13.15 10.72 -4.31
CA ALA A 32 12.22 10.68 -5.44
C ALA A 32 10.74 10.66 -5.04
N ILE A 33 10.41 10.04 -3.91
CA ILE A 33 9.06 9.81 -3.40
C ILE A 33 9.04 9.89 -1.85
N SER A 34 7.87 10.22 -1.32
CA SER A 34 7.54 10.07 0.09
C SER A 34 6.28 9.22 0.20
N VAL A 35 6.30 8.20 1.05
CA VAL A 35 5.13 7.35 1.35
C VAL A 35 4.69 7.65 2.76
N SER A 36 3.45 8.13 2.94
CA SER A 36 2.84 8.39 4.24
C SER A 36 1.59 7.55 4.42
N GLY A 37 1.21 7.27 5.65
CA GLY A 37 -0.03 6.57 5.92
C GLY A 37 -0.18 6.15 7.37
N LEU A 38 -1.29 5.48 7.64
CA LEU A 38 -1.71 5.09 8.98
C LEU A 38 -2.44 3.75 8.95
N TYR A 39 -2.48 3.09 10.12
CA TYR A 39 -3.40 1.99 10.39
C TYR A 39 -4.24 2.30 11.62
N GLN A 40 -5.45 1.72 11.67
CA GLN A 40 -6.31 1.73 12.85
C GLN A 40 -6.86 0.34 13.09
N CYS A 41 -6.56 -0.22 14.26
CA CYS A 41 -7.21 -1.41 14.79
C CYS A 41 -8.45 -1.04 15.58
N ARG A 42 -9.41 -1.97 15.66
CA ARG A 42 -10.57 -1.83 16.54
C ARG A 42 -10.14 -1.78 18.01
N ALA A 43 -10.81 -0.95 18.80
CA ALA A 43 -10.43 -0.69 20.20
C ALA A 43 -10.44 -1.94 21.11
N ASN A 44 -11.25 -2.96 20.82
CA ASN A 44 -11.35 -4.18 21.63
C ASN A 44 -10.40 -5.32 21.21
N LEU A 45 -9.60 -5.13 20.17
CA LEU A 45 -8.66 -6.16 19.68
C LEU A 45 -7.46 -6.29 20.63
N SER A 46 -6.91 -7.50 20.83
CA SER A 46 -5.64 -7.63 21.54
C SER A 46 -4.48 -7.04 20.72
N GLN A 47 -3.32 -6.79 21.33
CA GLN A 47 -2.14 -6.30 20.62
C GLN A 47 -1.67 -7.30 19.54
N THR A 48 -1.68 -8.58 19.88
CA THR A 48 -1.34 -9.68 18.97
C THR A 48 -2.29 -9.73 17.78
N ASP A 49 -3.60 -9.63 18.03
CA ASP A 49 -4.61 -9.64 16.98
C ASP A 49 -4.53 -8.39 16.10
N CYS A 50 -4.22 -7.23 16.69
CA CYS A 50 -3.99 -5.98 15.96
C CYS A 50 -2.82 -6.14 14.99
N LYS A 51 -1.68 -6.67 15.46
CA LYS A 51 -0.54 -6.98 14.61
C LYS A 51 -0.90 -7.91 13.45
N THR A 52 -1.55 -9.03 13.73
CA THR A 52 -1.97 -9.97 12.68
C THR A 52 -2.95 -9.32 11.70
N CYS A 53 -3.82 -8.44 12.17
CA CYS A 53 -4.74 -7.70 11.32
C CYS A 53 -3.99 -6.72 10.39
N VAL A 54 -3.03 -5.97 10.94
CA VAL A 54 -2.18 -5.05 10.17
C VAL A 54 -1.33 -5.81 9.16
N GLU A 55 -0.76 -6.97 9.51
CA GLU A 55 -0.05 -7.85 8.57
C GLU A 55 -0.93 -8.25 7.38
N LYS A 56 -2.17 -8.69 7.63
CA LYS A 56 -3.13 -9.01 6.55
C LYS A 56 -3.43 -7.81 5.66
N LEU A 57 -3.50 -6.60 6.23
CA LEU A 57 -3.70 -5.39 5.43
C LEU A 57 -2.54 -5.16 4.47
N THR A 58 -1.29 -5.42 4.90
CA THR A 58 -0.11 -5.28 4.03
C THR A 58 -0.12 -6.26 2.85
N ASP A 59 -0.77 -7.41 2.98
CA ASP A 59 -0.91 -8.40 1.91
C ASP A 59 -1.96 -8.01 0.85
N ILE A 60 -3.02 -7.32 1.26
CA ILE A 60 -4.17 -7.01 0.39
C ILE A 60 -4.16 -5.58 -0.18
N ILE A 61 -3.46 -4.64 0.47
CA ILE A 61 -3.47 -3.24 0.05
C ILE A 61 -2.71 -3.07 -1.27
N PRO A 62 -3.32 -2.48 -2.31
CA PRO A 62 -2.68 -2.41 -3.62
C PRO A 62 -1.54 -1.39 -3.57
N THR A 63 -0.30 -1.83 -3.81
CA THR A 63 0.92 -0.98 -3.73
C THR A 63 1.28 -0.27 -5.03
N GLN A 64 0.53 -0.56 -6.10
CA GLN A 64 0.69 0.05 -7.43
C GLN A 64 -0.02 1.42 -7.54
N CYS A 65 -0.72 1.86 -6.49
CA CYS A 65 -1.48 3.09 -6.47
C CYS A 65 -0.68 4.25 -5.85
N LYS A 66 -1.00 5.49 -6.24
CA LYS A 66 -0.53 6.68 -5.52
C LYS A 66 -1.14 6.78 -4.12
N ALA A 67 -2.40 6.40 -3.97
CA ALA A 67 -3.04 6.29 -2.67
C ALA A 67 -3.98 5.09 -2.68
N ALA A 68 -4.09 4.42 -1.55
CA ALA A 68 -5.03 3.31 -1.40
C ALA A 68 -5.49 3.18 0.04
N THR A 69 -6.68 2.60 0.20
CA THR A 69 -7.25 2.22 1.48
C THR A 69 -7.62 0.74 1.42
N ALA A 70 -7.21 -0.01 2.44
CA ALA A 70 -7.65 -1.37 2.68
C ALA A 70 -8.38 -1.43 4.02
N LYS A 71 -9.44 -2.22 4.06
CA LYS A 71 -10.25 -2.42 5.26
C LYS A 71 -10.63 -3.88 5.38
N VAL A 72 -10.42 -4.42 6.57
CA VAL A 72 -10.98 -5.69 7.01
C VAL A 72 -11.91 -5.42 8.19
N VAL A 73 -12.54 -6.47 8.71
CA VAL A 73 -13.51 -6.36 9.80
C VAL A 73 -12.90 -5.62 11.01
N ASP A 74 -11.68 -5.97 11.41
CA ASP A 74 -11.08 -5.52 12.67
C ASP A 74 -10.03 -4.41 12.55
N CYS A 75 -9.60 -4.03 11.34
CA CYS A 75 -8.64 -2.95 11.15
C CYS A 75 -8.74 -2.32 9.74
N ASN A 76 -8.21 -1.10 9.62
CA ASN A 76 -8.07 -0.37 8.36
C ASN A 76 -6.65 0.16 8.20
N MET A 77 -6.25 0.42 6.95
CA MET A 77 -5.00 1.09 6.60
C MET A 77 -5.20 1.95 5.37
N THR A 78 -4.61 3.14 5.39
CA THR A 78 -4.58 4.07 4.27
C THR A 78 -3.16 4.55 4.06
N TYR A 79 -2.74 4.66 2.80
CA TYR A 79 -1.45 5.26 2.46
C TYR A 79 -1.59 6.21 1.26
N GLU A 80 -0.64 7.13 1.16
CA GLU A 80 -0.46 8.07 0.05
C GLU A 80 1.03 8.17 -0.32
N VAL A 81 1.32 8.35 -1.61
CA VAL A 81 2.64 8.53 -2.19
C VAL A 81 2.70 9.88 -2.89
N VAL A 82 3.60 10.72 -2.41
CA VAL A 82 3.92 12.02 -3.00
C VAL A 82 5.25 11.90 -3.74
N ARG A 83 5.37 12.48 -4.93
CA ARG A 83 6.66 12.60 -5.62
C ARG A 83 7.42 13.77 -5.02
N ASN A 84 8.67 13.54 -4.61
CA ASN A 84 9.56 14.62 -4.21
C ASN A 84 10.17 15.22 -5.47
N HIS A 85 9.79 16.46 -5.79
CA HIS A 85 10.33 17.15 -6.95
C HIS A 85 11.77 17.58 -6.67
N VAL A 86 12.73 16.81 -7.17
CA VAL A 86 14.10 17.29 -7.39
C VAL A 86 14.08 17.98 -8.74
N ILE A 87 14.53 19.23 -8.80
CA ILE A 87 14.49 20.07 -10.01
C ILE A 87 15.39 19.43 -11.09
N HIS A 88 14.81 18.54 -11.89
CA HIS A 88 15.31 18.11 -13.19
C HIS A 88 14.13 18.16 -14.15
N SER A 89 14.12 19.19 -14.99
CA SER A 89 13.14 19.39 -16.05
C SER A 89 13.20 18.28 -17.09
N ALA A 90 12.10 17.55 -17.25
CA ALA A 90 11.40 17.30 -18.53
C ALA A 90 10.37 16.16 -18.34
N ASP A 91 9.15 16.48 -18.74
CA ASP A 91 8.09 15.61 -19.25
C ASP A 91 7.29 14.70 -18.30
N GLY A 92 6.01 15.10 -18.18
CA GLY A 92 4.92 14.23 -18.55
C GLY A 92 4.10 13.72 -17.37
N GLY A 93 2.92 14.29 -17.19
CA GLY A 93 1.91 13.77 -16.28
C GLY A 93 1.72 12.27 -16.47
N GLN A 94 2.21 11.49 -15.50
CA GLN A 94 1.96 10.06 -15.50
C GLN A 94 0.52 9.83 -15.08
N ASP A 95 -0.30 9.58 -16.09
CA ASP A 95 -1.53 8.81 -16.05
C ASP A 95 -1.20 7.41 -15.51
N TYR A 96 -1.37 7.23 -14.20
CA TYR A 96 -1.35 5.90 -13.60
C TYR A 96 -2.81 5.45 -13.53
N GLY A 97 -3.21 4.67 -14.52
CA GLY A 97 -4.50 3.99 -14.57
C GLY A 97 -4.79 3.33 -13.22
N GLY A 98 -5.98 3.61 -12.70
CA GLY A 98 -6.33 3.41 -11.29
C GLY A 98 -6.06 2.00 -10.76
N CYS A 99 -6.12 1.88 -9.43
CA CYS A 99 -6.00 0.63 -8.66
C CYS A 99 -6.81 -0.57 -9.18
N ILE A 100 -7.75 -0.32 -10.08
CA ILE A 100 -8.72 -1.23 -10.68
C ILE A 100 -8.20 -1.89 -11.98
N GLY A 101 -7.14 -1.35 -12.61
CA GLY A 101 -6.69 -1.77 -13.95
C GLY A 101 -5.94 -3.11 -14.03
N ALA A 102 -5.28 -3.54 -12.95
CA ALA A 102 -4.45 -4.76 -12.98
C ALA A 102 -5.26 -6.07 -12.87
N PHE A 103 -6.41 -6.04 -12.19
CA PHE A 103 -7.26 -7.21 -12.01
C PHE A 103 -7.95 -7.61 -13.32
N VAL A 104 -8.45 -6.62 -14.08
CA VAL A 104 -9.15 -6.89 -15.35
C VAL A 104 -8.18 -7.48 -16.39
N ALA A 105 -6.95 -6.95 -16.49
CA ALA A 105 -5.96 -7.48 -17.44
C ALA A 105 -5.57 -8.94 -17.13
N SER A 106 -5.36 -9.27 -15.86
CA SER A 106 -4.99 -10.64 -15.45
C SER A 106 -6.12 -11.63 -15.73
N VAL A 107 -7.37 -11.27 -15.40
CA VAL A 107 -8.53 -12.13 -15.65
C VAL A 107 -8.76 -12.31 -17.15
N VAL A 108 -8.68 -11.24 -17.95
CA VAL A 108 -8.82 -11.31 -19.42
C VAL A 108 -7.73 -12.20 -20.03
N ALA A 109 -6.47 -12.07 -19.61
CA ALA A 109 -5.38 -12.91 -20.11
C ALA A 109 -5.59 -14.41 -19.79
N ILE A 110 -6.06 -14.73 -18.57
CA ILE A 110 -6.37 -16.10 -18.17
C ILE A 110 -7.53 -16.66 -19.03
N VAL A 111 -8.61 -15.90 -19.19
CA VAL A 111 -9.78 -16.31 -19.99
C VAL A 111 -9.40 -16.50 -21.46
N VAL A 112 -8.64 -15.58 -22.05
CA VAL A 112 -8.17 -15.68 -23.45
C VAL A 112 -7.25 -16.90 -23.63
N SER A 113 -6.39 -17.21 -22.67
CA SER A 113 -5.52 -18.39 -22.74
C SER A 113 -6.30 -19.70 -22.68
N MET A 114 -7.43 -19.74 -21.96
CA MET A 114 -8.33 -20.90 -21.92
C MET A 114 -9.19 -21.05 -23.19
N LEU A 115 -9.46 -19.96 -23.91
CA LEU A 115 -10.21 -19.97 -25.16
C LEU A 115 -9.34 -20.31 -26.39
N LEU A 116 -8.02 -20.19 -26.27
CA LEU A 116 -7.04 -20.47 -27.32
C LEU A 116 -6.38 -21.85 -27.21
N ASN A 117 -6.88 -22.73 -26.33
CA ASN A 117 -6.40 -24.10 -26.13
C ASN A 117 -7.56 -25.09 -26.18
#